data_AF-A0A8J5V5A9-F1
#
_entry.id   AF-A0A8J5V5A9-F1
#
_cell.length_a   1.000
_cell.length_b   1.000
_cell.length_c   1.000
_cell.angle_alpha   90.00
_cell.angle_beta   90.00
_cell.angle_gamma   90.00
#
_symmetry.space_group_name_H-M   'P 1'
#
loop_
_entity.id
_entity.type
_entity.pdbx_description
1 polymer ?
#
loop_
_entity_poly.entity_id
_entity_poly.type
_entity_poly.pdbx_seq_one_letter_code
_entity_poly.pdbx_strand_id
1 'polypeptide(L)'
;MRMRESHGACATPAGRPAPGRYMQRGAEAVHAANPAALVIMGGLNYDTDLSFLGARPVDVSFAAEGKLVFELHWYSFSDAGAWEADNANEVCGRVARDFTRRGGFLLDRGFPLFLSEFGADLRGAARKDDRYFPCAASVVAELDLDWALWALQGSYALRQGVRGMDEVYGVLDWSWSRPRNETALSRIQSLQRPLRGQVLDTRALQ
;
A
#
# COMPACT_ATOMS: atom_id res chain seq x y z
N MET A 1 -15.75 22.62 5.15
CA MET A 1 -15.53 21.24 5.59
C MET A 1 -14.04 20.95 5.44
N ARG A 2 -13.27 20.94 6.53
CA ARG A 2 -11.82 20.67 6.52
C ARG A 2 -11.64 19.19 6.82
N MET A 3 -11.15 18.40 5.87
CA MET A 3 -10.49 17.14 6.23
C MET A 3 -9.22 17.50 7.00
N ARG A 4 -9.15 17.09 8.26
CA ARG A 4 -7.89 17.01 8.98
C ARG A 4 -7.46 15.55 8.88
N GLU A 5 -6.38 15.29 8.17
CA GLU A 5 -5.64 14.04 8.34
C GLU A 5 -5.10 14.03 9.77
N SER A 6 -5.55 13.07 10.58
CA SER A 6 -4.99 12.82 11.90
C SER A 6 -3.68 12.06 11.75
N HIS A 7 -2.60 12.79 11.44
CA HIS A 7 -1.24 12.28 11.54
C HIS A 7 -0.88 12.15 13.03
N GLY A 8 -0.96 10.94 13.56
CA GLY A 8 -0.62 10.65 14.94
C GLY A 8 -0.05 9.24 15.07
N ALA A 9 1.26 9.10 14.88
CA ALA A 9 1.99 7.99 15.47
C ALA A 9 1.87 8.11 17.00
N CYS A 10 0.93 7.38 17.58
CA CYS A 10 0.82 7.28 19.03
C CYS A 10 1.96 6.41 19.54
N ALA A 11 3.06 7.04 19.98
CA ALA A 11 3.93 6.41 20.98
C ALA A 11 3.04 5.97 22.16
N THR A 12 3.10 4.71 22.56
CA THR A 12 2.24 4.17 23.63
C THR A 12 2.91 4.35 24.99
N PRO A 13 2.40 5.23 25.87
CA PRO A 13 2.72 5.18 27.29
C PRO A 13 2.02 3.96 27.92
N ALA A 14 2.55 3.46 29.04
CA ALA A 14 1.96 2.35 29.78
C ALA A 14 0.47 2.60 30.08
N GLY A 15 -0.40 1.67 29.67
CA GLY A 15 -1.85 1.71 29.95
C GLY A 15 -2.77 2.03 28.77
N ARG A 16 -2.25 2.30 27.56
CA ARG A 16 -3.11 2.40 26.36
C ARG A 16 -3.47 1.00 25.81
N PRO A 17 -4.72 0.78 25.37
CA PRO A 17 -5.09 -0.48 24.75
C PRO A 17 -4.28 -0.73 23.48
N ALA A 18 -4.08 -2.01 23.14
CA ALA A 18 -3.32 -2.43 21.97
C ALA A 18 -3.82 -1.71 20.70
N PRO A 19 -2.93 -1.34 19.76
CA PRO A 19 -3.28 -0.60 18.55
C PRO A 19 -4.50 -1.17 17.79
N GLY A 20 -4.60 -2.51 17.73
CA GLY A 20 -5.74 -3.20 17.11
C GLY A 20 -7.11 -2.78 17.67
N ARG A 21 -7.22 -2.43 18.96
CA ARG A 21 -8.50 -2.03 19.57
C ARG A 21 -9.06 -0.75 18.94
N TYR A 22 -8.21 0.23 18.63
CA TYR A 22 -8.67 1.48 18.03
C TYR A 22 -9.02 1.30 16.56
N MET A 23 -8.25 0.48 15.86
CA MET A 23 -8.50 0.13 14.46
C MET A 23 -9.83 -0.59 14.30
N GLN A 24 -10.13 -1.57 15.17
CA GLN A 24 -11.43 -2.25 15.21
C GLN A 24 -12.58 -1.29 15.49
N ARG A 25 -12.45 -0.41 16.49
CA ARG A 25 -13.50 0.58 16.78
C ARG A 25 -13.77 1.53 15.62
N GLY A 26 -12.72 1.93 14.90
CA GLY A 26 -12.86 2.73 13.68
C GLY A 26 -13.60 1.98 12.59
N ALA A 27 -13.21 0.72 12.37
CA ALA A 27 -13.84 -0.15 11.38
C ALA A 27 -15.33 -0.38 11.68
N GLU A 28 -15.69 -0.67 12.93
CA GLU A 28 -17.09 -0.81 13.37
C GLU A 28 -17.88 0.48 13.14
N ALA A 29 -17.29 1.65 13.45
CA ALA A 29 -17.98 2.92 13.25
C ALA A 29 -18.23 3.23 11.76
N VAL A 30 -17.26 2.92 10.88
CA VAL A 30 -17.43 3.09 9.43
C VAL A 30 -18.52 2.16 8.90
N HIS A 31 -18.46 0.87 9.28
CA HIS A 31 -19.46 -0.10 8.84
C HIS A 31 -20.86 0.22 9.36
N ALA A 32 -21.00 0.62 10.63
CA ALA A 32 -22.29 1.04 11.20
C ALA A 32 -22.88 2.27 10.49
N ALA A 33 -22.03 3.18 9.99
CA ALA A 33 -22.47 4.34 9.23
C ALA A 33 -22.88 4.00 7.79
N ASN A 34 -22.22 3.02 7.17
CA ASN A 34 -22.56 2.55 5.82
C ASN A 34 -22.19 1.06 5.64
N PRO A 35 -23.13 0.13 5.87
CA PRO A 35 -22.87 -1.32 5.74
C PRO A 35 -22.57 -1.78 4.32
N ALA A 36 -22.90 -0.97 3.30
CA ALA A 36 -22.64 -1.33 1.91
C ALA A 36 -21.16 -1.12 1.51
N ALA A 37 -20.45 -0.21 2.19
CA ALA A 37 -19.08 0.16 1.88
C ALA A 37 -18.06 -0.92 2.28
N LEU A 38 -16.94 -0.97 1.55
CA LEU A 38 -15.74 -1.67 2.02
C LEU A 38 -15.10 -0.85 3.15
N VAL A 39 -14.56 -1.55 4.15
CA VAL A 39 -13.80 -0.96 5.24
C VAL A 39 -12.34 -1.34 5.07
N ILE A 40 -11.51 -0.36 4.73
CA ILE A 40 -10.06 -0.53 4.60
C ILE A 40 -9.42 -0.25 5.96
N MET A 41 -8.68 -1.23 6.48
CA MET A 41 -7.97 -1.14 7.74
C MET A 41 -6.45 -1.04 7.51
N GLY A 42 -5.88 0.08 7.93
CA GLY A 42 -4.45 0.36 7.97
C GLY A 42 -3.62 -0.62 8.80
N GLY A 43 -2.31 -0.43 8.79
CA GLY A 43 -1.35 -1.14 9.62
C GLY A 43 -0.62 -0.22 10.60
N LEU A 44 0.51 -0.71 11.10
CA LEU A 44 1.43 0.09 11.91
C LEU A 44 2.55 0.63 11.02
N ASN A 45 3.27 1.62 11.55
CA ASN A 45 4.46 2.19 10.91
C ASN A 45 4.17 2.69 9.48
N TYR A 46 3.24 3.64 9.35
CA TYR A 46 2.80 4.17 8.06
C TYR A 46 2.29 3.05 7.14
N ASP A 47 1.46 2.18 7.70
CA ASP A 47 0.85 1.03 7.04
C ASP A 47 1.84 0.07 6.39
N THR A 48 3.09 0.03 6.86
CA THR A 48 4.08 -0.94 6.37
C THR A 48 4.05 -2.25 7.13
N ASP A 49 3.31 -2.37 8.24
CA ASP A 49 3.33 -3.58 9.07
C ASP A 49 1.94 -4.00 9.59
N LEU A 50 1.45 -5.15 9.12
CA LEU A 50 0.24 -5.84 9.59
C LEU A 50 0.58 -7.13 10.37
N SER A 51 1.86 -7.41 10.65
CA SER A 51 2.30 -8.68 11.26
C SER A 51 1.70 -8.92 12.65
N PHE A 52 1.29 -7.86 13.34
CA PHE A 52 0.59 -7.95 14.63
C PHE A 52 -0.75 -8.69 14.55
N LEU A 53 -1.39 -8.71 13.37
CA LEU A 53 -2.61 -9.48 13.10
C LEU A 53 -2.34 -11.00 13.02
N GLY A 54 -1.06 -11.38 12.87
CA GLY A 54 -0.62 -12.77 12.92
C GLY A 54 -0.97 -13.43 14.25
N ALA A 55 -0.69 -12.75 15.36
CA ALA A 55 -0.93 -13.24 16.73
C ALA A 55 -2.28 -12.81 17.32
N ARG A 56 -2.84 -11.69 16.86
CA ARG A 56 -4.12 -11.15 17.32
C ARG A 56 -5.00 -10.84 16.11
N PRO A 57 -5.80 -11.81 15.65
CA PRO A 57 -6.74 -11.59 14.56
C PRO A 57 -7.68 -10.43 14.87
N VAL A 58 -8.17 -9.80 13.81
CA VAL A 58 -9.22 -8.79 13.90
C VAL A 58 -10.52 -9.47 14.39
N ASP A 59 -11.19 -8.81 15.31
CA ASP A 59 -12.50 -9.19 15.83
C ASP A 59 -13.45 -8.00 15.62
N VAL A 60 -14.16 -8.02 14.50
CA VAL A 60 -15.19 -7.03 14.15
C VAL A 60 -16.46 -7.77 13.76
N SER A 61 -17.61 -7.19 14.08
CA SER A 61 -18.94 -7.78 13.95
C SER A 61 -19.28 -8.22 12.52
N PHE A 62 -18.73 -7.55 11.53
CA PHE A 62 -18.99 -7.75 10.10
C PHE A 62 -17.87 -8.54 9.38
N ALA A 63 -16.93 -9.17 10.11
CA ALA A 63 -15.77 -9.84 9.50
C ALA A 63 -16.17 -10.92 8.47
N ALA A 64 -17.32 -11.58 8.66
CA ALA A 64 -17.84 -12.62 7.77
C ALA A 64 -18.59 -12.07 6.54
N GLU A 65 -18.82 -10.76 6.44
CA GLU A 65 -19.62 -10.14 5.38
C GLU A 65 -18.82 -9.84 4.09
N GLY A 66 -17.52 -10.15 4.08
CA GLY A 66 -16.65 -9.86 2.92
C GLY A 66 -16.44 -8.36 2.67
N LYS A 67 -16.60 -7.52 3.71
CA LYS A 67 -16.45 -6.06 3.64
C LYS A 67 -15.11 -5.54 4.18
N LEU A 68 -14.34 -6.38 4.85
CA LEU A 68 -13.07 -5.98 5.45
C LEU A 68 -11.91 -6.19 4.48
N VAL A 69 -11.13 -5.13 4.25
CA VAL A 69 -9.91 -5.11 3.43
C VAL A 69 -8.77 -4.58 4.28
N PHE A 70 -7.56 -5.10 4.10
CA PHE A 70 -6.37 -4.56 4.75
C PHE A 70 -5.52 -3.79 3.75
N GLU A 71 -4.84 -2.75 4.21
CA GLU A 71 -3.90 -2.00 3.37
C GLU A 71 -2.46 -2.12 3.83
N LEU A 72 -1.55 -2.11 2.86
CA LEU A 72 -0.11 -2.17 3.10
C LEU A 72 0.63 -1.19 2.19
N HIS A 73 1.68 -0.57 2.71
CA HIS A 73 2.57 0.31 1.96
C HIS A 73 3.91 -0.37 1.66
N TRP A 74 4.50 -0.05 0.50
CA TRP A 74 5.83 -0.53 0.14
C TRP A 74 6.57 0.43 -0.78
N TYR A 75 7.74 0.90 -0.38
CA TYR A 75 8.48 1.90 -1.14
C TYR A 75 9.91 1.46 -1.44
N SER A 76 10.48 1.99 -2.52
CA SER A 76 11.86 1.71 -2.90
C SER A 76 12.86 2.09 -1.81
N PHE A 77 12.58 3.13 -1.04
CA PHE A 77 13.46 3.63 0.01
C PHE A 77 13.53 2.72 1.24
N SER A 78 12.59 1.79 1.44
CA SER A 78 12.56 0.90 2.59
C SER A 78 13.83 0.05 2.71
N ASP A 79 14.39 -0.37 1.58
CA ASP A 79 15.59 -1.21 1.48
C ASP A 79 16.69 -0.55 0.63
N ALA A 80 16.77 0.79 0.68
CA ALA A 80 17.58 1.57 -0.25
C ALA A 80 19.04 1.11 -0.36
N GLY A 81 19.70 0.90 0.79
CA GLY A 81 21.09 0.48 0.82
C GLY A 81 21.32 -0.88 0.15
N ALA A 82 20.40 -1.82 0.34
CA ALA A 82 20.49 -3.15 -0.26
C ALA A 82 20.27 -3.10 -1.77
N TRP A 83 19.27 -2.35 -2.24
CA TRP A 83 19.03 -2.19 -3.67
C TRP A 83 20.20 -1.53 -4.41
N GLU A 84 20.90 -0.61 -3.74
CA GLU A 84 22.11 0.03 -4.26
C GLU A 84 23.33 -0.91 -4.25
N ALA A 85 23.58 -1.62 -3.15
CA ALA A 85 24.84 -2.36 -2.96
C ALA A 85 24.79 -3.79 -3.49
N ASP A 86 23.67 -4.50 -3.31
CA ASP A 86 23.62 -5.95 -3.40
C ASP A 86 23.13 -6.43 -4.79
N ASN A 87 23.05 -7.75 -4.95
CA ASN A 87 22.43 -8.39 -6.10
C ASN A 87 20.91 -8.18 -6.10
N ALA A 88 20.36 -7.62 -7.18
CA ALA A 88 18.94 -7.27 -7.25
C ALA A 88 17.98 -8.46 -7.07
N ASN A 89 18.35 -9.67 -7.54
CA ASN A 89 17.50 -10.85 -7.41
C ASN A 89 17.47 -11.37 -5.97
N GLU A 90 18.61 -11.35 -5.28
CA GLU A 90 18.71 -11.72 -3.87
C GLU A 90 17.93 -10.75 -2.97
N VAL A 91 18.07 -9.45 -3.25
CA VAL A 91 17.29 -8.41 -2.56
C VAL A 91 15.81 -8.64 -2.82
N CYS A 92 15.38 -8.80 -4.08
CA CYS A 92 13.98 -9.02 -4.42
C CYS A 92 13.39 -10.23 -3.69
N GLY A 93 14.08 -11.38 -3.72
CA GLY A 93 13.62 -12.57 -3.02
C GLY A 93 13.50 -12.36 -1.50
N ARG A 94 14.41 -11.59 -0.90
CA ARG A 94 14.33 -11.26 0.53
C ARG A 94 13.17 -10.32 0.85
N VAL A 95 13.02 -9.23 0.10
CA VAL A 95 11.99 -8.21 0.38
C VAL A 95 10.59 -8.70 0.02
N ALA A 96 10.44 -9.57 -0.97
CA ALA A 96 9.17 -10.24 -1.27
C ALA A 96 8.72 -11.15 -0.12
N ARG A 97 9.64 -11.93 0.47
CA ARG A 97 9.34 -12.73 1.68
C ARG A 97 8.99 -11.86 2.89
N ASP A 98 9.67 -10.72 3.03
CA ASP A 98 9.35 -9.75 4.07
C ASP A 98 7.95 -9.14 3.87
N PHE A 99 7.57 -8.79 2.63
CA PHE A 99 6.21 -8.35 2.29
C PHE A 99 5.15 -9.38 2.69
N THR A 100 5.37 -10.66 2.38
CA THR A 100 4.47 -11.75 2.79
C THR A 100 4.35 -11.83 4.32
N ARG A 101 5.46 -11.72 5.05
CA ARG A 101 5.47 -11.74 6.51
C ARG A 101 4.74 -10.54 7.12
N ARG A 102 4.89 -9.35 6.53
CA ARG A 102 4.29 -8.12 7.04
C ARG A 102 2.81 -8.02 6.76
N GLY A 103 2.29 -8.57 5.66
CA GLY A 103 0.86 -8.49 5.35
C GLY A 103 0.34 -9.53 4.37
N GLY A 104 1.17 -10.06 3.47
CA GLY A 104 0.71 -11.03 2.46
C GLY A 104 0.05 -12.30 3.03
N PHE A 105 0.41 -12.72 4.25
CA PHE A 105 -0.24 -13.84 4.94
C PHE A 105 -1.76 -13.68 5.15
N LEU A 106 -2.31 -12.47 5.04
CA LEU A 106 -3.74 -12.21 5.17
C LEU A 106 -4.54 -12.77 3.98
N LEU A 107 -3.92 -12.84 2.80
CA LEU A 107 -4.51 -13.49 1.63
C LEU A 107 -4.78 -14.97 1.90
N ASP A 108 -3.84 -15.67 2.55
CA ASP A 108 -4.00 -17.08 2.95
C ASP A 108 -5.09 -17.28 4.00
N ARG A 109 -5.46 -16.20 4.72
CA ARG A 109 -6.57 -16.18 5.69
C ARG A 109 -7.90 -15.74 5.07
N GLY A 110 -7.95 -15.52 3.76
CA GLY A 110 -9.15 -15.15 3.02
C GLY A 110 -9.52 -13.66 3.07
N PHE A 111 -8.60 -12.79 3.52
CA PHE A 111 -8.82 -11.34 3.50
C PHE A 111 -8.17 -10.69 2.27
N PRO A 112 -8.86 -9.79 1.57
CA PRO A 112 -8.24 -8.97 0.53
C PRO A 112 -7.13 -8.07 1.12
N LEU A 113 -6.05 -7.91 0.35
CA LEU A 113 -4.94 -7.01 0.64
C LEU A 113 -4.82 -5.97 -0.47
N PHE A 114 -4.91 -4.70 -0.10
CA PHE A 114 -4.76 -3.56 -0.98
C PHE A 114 -3.38 -2.94 -0.80
N LEU A 115 -2.56 -2.90 -1.86
CA LEU A 115 -1.30 -2.16 -1.85
C LEU A 115 -1.60 -0.67 -2.05
N SER A 116 -2.09 -0.01 -1.01
CA SER A 116 -2.64 1.35 -1.09
C SER A 116 -1.59 2.42 -1.39
N GLU A 117 -0.32 2.14 -1.09
CA GLU A 117 0.79 2.96 -1.56
C GLU A 117 2.00 2.10 -1.93
N PHE A 118 2.50 2.30 -3.14
CA PHE A 118 3.86 1.92 -3.49
C PHE A 118 4.47 2.92 -4.45
N GLY A 119 5.80 2.99 -4.49
CA GLY A 119 6.44 3.95 -5.36
C GLY A 119 7.96 3.97 -5.30
N ALA A 120 8.51 4.64 -6.30
CA ALA A 120 9.93 4.85 -6.53
C ALA A 120 10.12 6.24 -7.13
N ASP A 121 11.35 6.78 -7.10
CA ASP A 121 11.66 8.04 -7.79
C ASP A 121 11.52 7.85 -9.31
N LEU A 122 10.57 8.58 -9.92
CA LEU A 122 10.21 8.44 -11.32
C LEU A 122 11.00 9.36 -12.26
N ARG A 123 11.96 10.15 -11.76
CA ARG A 123 12.87 10.92 -12.62
C ARG A 123 13.76 10.01 -13.49
N GLY A 124 13.93 8.76 -13.05
CA GLY A 124 14.91 7.83 -13.62
C GLY A 124 16.34 8.17 -13.17
N ALA A 125 17.26 7.20 -13.35
CA ALA A 125 18.69 7.24 -13.00
C ALA A 125 19.08 6.76 -11.60
N ALA A 126 18.14 6.57 -10.68
CA ALA A 126 18.44 5.96 -9.39
C ALA A 126 18.44 4.44 -9.50
N ARG A 127 19.62 3.82 -9.31
CA ARG A 127 19.82 2.37 -9.42
C ARG A 127 18.92 1.59 -8.47
N LYS A 128 18.68 2.07 -7.25
CA LYS A 128 17.70 1.50 -6.32
C LYS A 128 16.30 1.42 -6.92
N ASP A 129 15.81 2.53 -7.45
CA ASP A 129 14.44 2.67 -7.96
C ASP A 129 14.23 1.77 -9.21
N ASP A 130 15.22 1.75 -10.10
CA ASP A 130 15.22 0.90 -11.30
C ASP A 130 15.20 -0.61 -10.99
N ARG A 131 15.76 -1.00 -9.83
CA ARG A 131 15.79 -2.40 -9.36
C ARG A 131 14.58 -2.79 -8.54
N TYR A 132 14.08 -1.86 -7.73
CA TYR A 132 12.91 -2.07 -6.88
C TYR A 132 11.64 -2.25 -7.73
N PHE A 133 11.42 -1.38 -8.71
CA PHE A 133 10.12 -1.30 -9.39
C PHE A 133 9.72 -2.62 -10.09
N PRO A 134 10.60 -3.30 -10.86
CA PRO A 134 10.27 -4.61 -11.43
C PRO A 134 9.96 -5.70 -10.39
N CYS A 135 10.61 -5.65 -9.22
CA CYS A 135 10.35 -6.60 -8.13
C CYS A 135 8.97 -6.36 -7.49
N ALA A 136 8.65 -5.09 -7.19
CA ALA A 136 7.33 -4.75 -6.65
C ALA A 136 6.22 -5.11 -7.65
N ALA A 137 6.42 -4.77 -8.93
CA ALA A 137 5.53 -5.13 -10.02
C ALA A 137 5.30 -6.65 -10.12
N SER A 138 6.35 -7.47 -9.99
CA SER A 138 6.20 -8.93 -10.03
C SER A 138 5.43 -9.47 -8.83
N VAL A 139 5.61 -8.92 -7.63
CA VAL A 139 4.86 -9.36 -6.43
C VAL A 139 3.39 -8.96 -6.53
N VAL A 140 3.09 -7.72 -6.96
CA VAL A 140 1.71 -7.26 -7.20
C VAL A 140 1.02 -8.15 -8.22
N ALA A 141 1.70 -8.46 -9.31
CA ALA A 141 1.22 -9.33 -10.37
C ALA A 141 1.02 -10.78 -9.89
N GLU A 142 2.00 -11.33 -9.18
CA GLU A 142 1.96 -12.70 -8.69
C GLU A 142 0.82 -12.90 -7.71
N LEU A 143 0.60 -11.95 -6.79
CA LEU A 143 -0.44 -12.03 -5.78
C LEU A 143 -1.81 -11.51 -6.25
N ASP A 144 -1.89 -10.90 -7.44
CA ASP A 144 -3.08 -10.27 -8.01
C ASP A 144 -3.70 -9.22 -7.05
N LEU A 145 -2.84 -8.35 -6.53
CA LEU A 145 -3.26 -7.29 -5.61
C LEU A 145 -3.91 -6.15 -6.38
N ASP A 146 -4.97 -5.58 -5.80
CA ASP A 146 -5.33 -4.20 -6.11
C ASP A 146 -4.26 -3.26 -5.55
N TRP A 147 -3.98 -2.17 -6.26
CA TRP A 147 -2.88 -1.28 -5.93
C TRP A 147 -3.17 0.19 -6.25
N ALA A 148 -2.52 1.08 -5.52
CA ALA A 148 -2.45 2.50 -5.81
C ALA A 148 -1.00 3.00 -5.73
N LEU A 149 -0.56 3.64 -6.81
CA LEU A 149 0.80 4.19 -6.91
C LEU A 149 0.86 5.55 -6.22
N TRP A 150 1.85 5.72 -5.36
CA TRP A 150 2.26 7.04 -4.86
C TRP A 150 3.25 7.67 -5.86
N ALA A 151 2.91 8.74 -6.57
CA ALA A 151 1.64 9.49 -6.53
C ALA A 151 1.28 10.07 -7.92
N LEU A 152 0.06 10.59 -8.10
CA LEU A 152 -0.31 11.28 -9.34
C LEU A 152 0.37 12.66 -9.48
N GLN A 153 0.44 13.41 -8.38
CA GLN A 153 0.87 14.81 -8.34
C GLN A 153 2.33 15.00 -8.74
N GLY A 154 2.63 16.08 -9.46
CA GLY A 154 4.01 16.43 -9.84
C GLY A 154 4.69 17.42 -8.90
N SER A 155 3.94 18.24 -8.17
CA SER A 155 4.48 19.23 -7.24
C SER A 155 3.49 19.61 -6.13
N TYR A 156 4.00 20.16 -5.03
CA TYR A 156 3.21 20.55 -3.88
C TYR A 156 2.93 22.06 -3.84
N ALA A 157 1.69 22.45 -3.51
CA ALA A 157 1.40 23.84 -3.17
C ALA A 157 2.28 24.31 -1.99
N LEU A 158 2.47 23.45 -0.99
CA LEU A 158 3.42 23.63 0.11
C LEU A 158 3.76 22.25 0.70
N ARG A 159 5.06 21.94 0.84
CA ARG A 159 5.53 20.77 1.58
C ARG A 159 6.79 21.12 2.35
N GLN A 160 6.82 20.81 3.64
CA GLN A 160 7.96 21.10 4.54
C GLN A 160 8.42 22.57 4.47
N GLY A 161 7.49 23.52 4.29
CA GLY A 161 7.80 24.95 4.18
C GLY A 161 8.23 25.42 2.79
N VAL A 162 8.41 24.52 1.83
CA VAL A 162 8.80 24.84 0.45
C VAL A 162 7.57 24.85 -0.45
N ARG A 163 7.35 25.97 -1.14
CA ARG A 163 6.31 26.09 -2.18
C ARG A 163 6.80 25.47 -3.48
N GLY A 164 5.93 24.75 -4.19
CA GLY A 164 6.31 24.10 -5.44
C GLY A 164 7.38 23.03 -5.25
N MET A 165 7.45 22.38 -4.09
CA MET A 165 8.38 21.25 -3.91
C MET A 165 8.06 20.17 -4.94
N ASP A 166 9.07 19.67 -5.64
CA ASP A 166 8.92 18.62 -6.64
C ASP A 166 8.53 17.29 -5.97
N GLU A 167 7.46 16.65 -6.45
CA GLU A 167 7.12 15.28 -6.06
C GLU A 167 7.73 14.32 -7.07
N VAL A 168 8.93 13.85 -6.75
CA VAL A 168 9.74 13.04 -7.67
C VAL A 168 9.21 11.61 -7.83
N TYR A 169 8.35 11.14 -6.91
CA TYR A 169 7.59 9.89 -7.03
C TYR A 169 6.31 10.09 -7.86
N GLY A 170 6.05 11.33 -8.29
CA GLY A 170 4.90 11.73 -9.09
C GLY A 170 4.90 11.19 -10.53
N VAL A 171 3.76 10.65 -10.98
CA VAL A 171 3.52 10.25 -12.37
C VAL A 171 3.61 11.46 -13.31
N LEU A 172 3.07 12.60 -12.88
CA LEU A 172 3.15 13.85 -13.63
C LEU A 172 4.46 14.59 -13.35
N ASP A 173 4.93 15.33 -14.35
CA ASP A 173 6.06 16.25 -14.16
C ASP A 173 5.69 17.43 -13.26
N TRP A 174 6.69 18.17 -12.80
CA TRP A 174 6.53 19.29 -11.87
C TRP A 174 5.43 20.30 -12.28
N SER A 175 5.25 20.49 -13.59
CA SER A 175 4.30 21.43 -14.19
C SER A 175 2.89 20.90 -14.36
N TRP A 176 2.65 19.62 -14.03
CA TRP A 176 1.38 18.92 -14.19
C TRP A 176 0.92 18.79 -15.66
N SER A 177 1.82 18.99 -16.63
CA SER A 177 1.45 19.10 -18.04
C SER A 177 1.63 17.82 -18.84
N ARG A 178 2.42 16.87 -18.34
CA ARG A 178 2.76 15.62 -19.03
C ARG A 178 3.27 14.57 -18.05
N PRO A 179 3.34 13.29 -18.45
CA PRO A 179 4.06 12.28 -17.68
C PRO A 179 5.51 12.69 -17.43
N ARG A 180 6.00 12.45 -16.20
CA ARG A 180 7.41 12.68 -15.83
C ARG A 180 8.35 11.77 -16.61
N ASN A 181 7.95 10.52 -16.81
CA ASN A 181 8.75 9.50 -17.46
C ASN A 181 7.85 8.49 -18.18
N GLU A 182 7.86 8.53 -19.52
CA GLU A 182 7.03 7.66 -20.37
C GLU A 182 7.35 6.18 -20.20
N THR A 183 8.63 5.83 -19.98
CA THR A 183 9.04 4.44 -19.73
C THR A 183 8.47 3.94 -18.41
N ALA A 184 8.51 4.76 -17.35
CA ALA A 184 7.91 4.40 -16.07
C ALA A 184 6.38 4.27 -16.19
N LEU A 185 5.72 5.19 -16.89
CA LEU A 185 4.28 5.14 -17.13
C LEU A 185 3.87 3.85 -17.87
N SER A 186 4.60 3.48 -18.93
CA SER A 186 4.36 2.24 -19.67
C SER A 186 4.47 1.00 -18.78
N ARG A 187 5.47 0.95 -17.88
CA ARG A 187 5.63 -0.13 -16.90
C ARG A 187 4.46 -0.19 -15.91
N ILE A 188 4.02 0.95 -15.40
CA ILE A 188 2.85 1.04 -14.49
C ILE A 188 1.58 0.55 -15.21
N GLN A 189 1.35 1.00 -16.44
CA GLN A 189 0.19 0.58 -17.24
C GLN A 189 0.13 -0.92 -17.48
N SER A 190 1.28 -1.60 -17.55
CA SER A 190 1.32 -3.06 -17.70
C SER A 190 0.71 -3.81 -16.52
N LEU A 191 0.65 -3.19 -15.33
CA LEU A 191 0.05 -3.75 -14.11
C LEU A 191 -1.46 -3.55 -14.00
N GLN A 192 -2.09 -2.79 -14.91
CA GLN A 192 -3.52 -2.48 -14.84
C GLN A 192 -4.42 -3.63 -15.31
N ARG A 193 -3.85 -4.65 -15.96
CA ARG A 193 -4.61 -5.81 -16.41
C ARG A 193 -4.68 -6.82 -15.27
N PRO A 194 -5.86 -7.36 -14.92
CA PRO A 194 -5.94 -8.48 -13.98
C PRO A 194 -5.08 -9.64 -14.48
N LEU A 195 -4.23 -10.20 -13.61
CA LEU A 195 -3.29 -11.24 -13.99
C LEU A 195 -3.74 -12.61 -13.48
N ARG A 196 -4.62 -12.66 -12.48
CA ARG A 196 -5.47 -13.82 -12.21
C ARG A 196 -6.90 -13.51 -12.68
N GLY A 197 -7.53 -14.48 -13.35
CA GLY A 197 -8.83 -14.29 -13.99
C GLY A 197 -9.91 -13.84 -12.98
N GLN A 198 -10.95 -13.15 -13.48
CA GLN A 198 -12.13 -12.81 -12.67
C GLN A 198 -12.70 -14.08 -12.02
N VAL A 199 -12.51 -14.26 -10.71
CA VAL A 199 -13.31 -15.22 -9.95
C VAL A 199 -14.66 -14.55 -9.68
N LEU A 200 -15.43 -14.35 -10.74
CA LEU A 200 -16.88 -14.23 -10.59
C LEU A 200 -17.39 -15.65 -10.43
N ASP A 201 -17.44 -16.14 -9.18
CA ASP A 201 -18.29 -17.29 -8.89
C ASP A 201 -19.74 -16.81 -8.94
N THR A 202 -20.31 -16.83 -10.15
CA THR A 202 -21.73 -16.54 -10.39
C THR A 202 -22.66 -17.62 -9.84
N ARG A 203 -22.18 -18.61 -9.07
CA ARG A 203 -23.02 -19.65 -8.47
C ARG A 203 -23.56 -19.32 -7.08
N ALA A 204 -23.21 -18.17 -6.50
CA ALA A 204 -23.76 -17.74 -5.20
C ALA A 204 -24.99 -16.80 -5.30
N LEU A 205 -25.57 -16.61 -6.49
CA LEU A 205 -26.76 -15.78 -6.73
C LEU A 205 -27.97 -16.56 -7.30
N GLN A 206 -28.07 -17.85 -6.98
CA GLN A 206 -29.31 -18.63 -7.13
C GLN A 206 -29.64 -19.30 -5.79
#